data_AF-A0A1M4S7D4-F1
#
_entry.id   AF-A0A1M4S7D4-F1
#
_cell.length_a   1.000
_cell.length_b   1.000
_cell.length_c   1.000
_cell.angle_alpha   90.00
_cell.angle_beta   90.00
_cell.angle_gamma   90.00
#
_symmetry.space_group_name_H-M   'P 1'
#
loop_
_entity.id
_entity.type
_entity.pdbx_description
1 polymer ?
#
loop_
_entity_poly.entity_id
_entity_poly.type
_entity_poly.pdbx_seq_one_letter_code
_entity_poly.pdbx_strand_id
1 'polypeptide(L)'
;MMKNGDLEIFLDTGWYMESTLYYDGRVYWCEGYTDFDTRISTFFVNSWKAECQDGKLYRTYQDKIGEPQGYNEDLEIHGTDMEMLKKQFLEAPIFAGKSFWQVEKDLIWVDEGEPLIT
;
A
#
# COMPACT_ATOMS: atom_id res chain seq x y z
N MET A 1 -13.51 -9.37 3.45
CA MET A 1 -13.23 -9.51 2.01
C MET A 1 -12.79 -8.17 1.48
N MET A 2 -11.62 -8.14 0.86
CA MET A 2 -11.19 -7.07 -0.03
C MET A 2 -12.14 -6.91 -1.22
N LYS A 3 -12.29 -5.69 -1.76
CA LYS A 3 -13.38 -5.37 -2.70
C LYS A 3 -13.27 -6.06 -4.06
N ASN A 4 -12.06 -6.30 -4.55
CA ASN A 4 -11.79 -6.87 -5.88
C ASN A 4 -10.66 -7.92 -5.87
N GLY A 5 -10.23 -8.38 -4.70
CA GLY A 5 -9.07 -9.26 -4.53
C GLY A 5 -9.30 -10.33 -3.48
N ASP A 6 -8.39 -11.29 -3.43
CA ASP A 6 -8.37 -12.31 -2.41
C ASP A 6 -7.57 -11.81 -1.20
N LEU A 7 -8.27 -11.66 -0.06
CA LEU A 7 -7.66 -11.24 1.19
C LEU A 7 -6.53 -12.18 1.61
N GLU A 8 -6.72 -13.49 1.47
CA GLU A 8 -5.74 -14.48 1.91
C GLU A 8 -4.48 -14.37 1.06
N ILE A 9 -4.62 -14.22 -0.26
CA ILE A 9 -3.48 -14.00 -1.17
C ILE A 9 -2.75 -12.71 -0.81
N PHE A 10 -3.47 -11.61 -0.56
CA PHE A 10 -2.84 -10.35 -0.16
C PHE A 10 -2.04 -10.52 1.13
N LEU A 11 -2.60 -11.16 2.15
CA LEU A 11 -1.96 -11.38 3.45
C LEU A 11 -0.81 -12.40 3.40
N ASP A 12 -0.81 -13.31 2.44
CA ASP A 12 0.22 -14.34 2.29
C ASP A 12 1.40 -13.86 1.44
N THR A 13 1.13 -13.12 0.36
CA THR A 13 2.15 -12.78 -0.64
C THR A 13 2.10 -11.33 -1.09
N GLY A 14 0.92 -10.71 -1.18
CA GLY A 14 0.75 -9.36 -1.73
C GLY A 14 1.59 -8.30 -1.01
N TRP A 15 1.54 -8.25 0.32
CA TRP A 15 2.30 -7.26 1.09
C TRP A 15 3.82 -7.53 1.16
N TYR A 16 4.29 -8.71 0.70
CA TYR A 16 5.72 -9.06 0.69
C TYR A 16 6.41 -8.75 -0.64
N MET A 17 5.68 -8.75 -1.76
CA MET A 17 6.25 -8.77 -3.11
C MET A 17 5.96 -7.50 -3.92
N GLU A 18 5.79 -6.38 -3.21
CA GLU A 18 5.22 -5.14 -3.74
C GLU A 18 3.72 -5.28 -4.04
N SER A 19 2.90 -4.44 -3.40
CA SER A 19 1.48 -4.37 -3.72
C SER A 19 0.94 -2.97 -3.52
N THR A 20 -0.06 -2.63 -4.32
CA THR A 20 -0.70 -1.31 -4.25
C THR A 20 -2.17 -1.45 -3.91
N LEU A 21 -2.57 -0.76 -2.85
CA LEU A 21 -3.95 -0.69 -2.40
C LEU A 21 -4.52 0.68 -2.74
N TYR A 22 -5.76 0.74 -3.19
CA TYR A 22 -6.51 1.99 -3.32
C TYR A 22 -7.57 2.12 -2.23
N TYR A 23 -7.59 3.29 -1.60
CA TYR A 23 -8.61 3.68 -0.63
C TYR A 23 -8.79 5.21 -0.62
N ASP A 24 -10.05 5.65 -0.75
CA ASP A 24 -10.46 7.04 -0.51
C ASP A 24 -9.60 8.10 -1.22
N GLY A 25 -9.41 7.95 -2.54
CA GLY A 25 -8.66 8.93 -3.35
C GLY A 25 -7.14 8.85 -3.22
N ARG A 26 -6.62 7.81 -2.54
CA ARG A 26 -5.20 7.54 -2.40
C ARG A 26 -4.85 6.12 -2.80
N VAL A 27 -3.64 5.95 -3.32
CA VAL A 27 -2.98 4.65 -3.33
C VAL A 27 -1.99 4.53 -2.18
N TYR A 28 -1.79 3.31 -1.71
CA TYR A 28 -0.88 2.91 -0.66
C TYR A 28 0.00 1.81 -1.22
N TRP A 29 1.24 2.16 -1.53
CA TRP A 29 2.27 1.27 -2.05
C TRP A 29 2.98 0.61 -0.89
N CYS A 30 2.84 -0.71 -0.83
CA CYS A 30 3.36 -1.57 0.23
C CYS A 30 4.56 -2.33 -0.31
N GLU A 31 5.75 -2.12 0.25
CA GLU A 31 6.96 -2.81 -0.17
C GLU A 31 7.77 -3.26 1.05
N GLY A 32 8.45 -4.38 0.92
CA GLY A 32 9.38 -4.85 1.92
C GLY A 32 10.64 -5.46 1.30
N TYR A 33 11.75 -5.34 2.02
CA TYR A 33 13.03 -5.94 1.65
C TYR A 33 13.71 -6.52 2.88
N THR A 34 14.63 -7.46 2.69
CA THR A 34 15.43 -8.06 3.77
C THR A 34 16.90 -7.86 3.48
N ASP A 35 17.62 -7.27 4.43
CA ASP A 35 19.08 -7.26 4.43
C ASP A 35 19.57 -8.66 4.82
N PHE A 36 20.30 -9.32 3.91
CA PHE A 36 20.76 -10.69 4.12
C PHE A 36 21.95 -10.81 5.08
N ASP A 37 22.71 -9.73 5.30
CA ASP A 37 23.84 -9.69 6.22
C ASP A 37 23.35 -9.53 7.66
N THR A 38 22.38 -8.63 7.88
CA THR A 38 21.83 -8.36 9.22
C THR A 38 20.60 -9.20 9.54
N ARG A 39 19.97 -9.81 8.53
CA ARG A 39 18.67 -10.52 8.63
C ARG A 39 17.52 -9.62 9.09
N ILE A 40 17.67 -8.31 8.96
CA ILE A 40 16.63 -7.33 9.27
C ILE A 40 15.77 -7.15 8.03
N SER A 41 14.47 -7.34 8.20
CA SER A 41 13.46 -7.00 7.20
C SER A 41 12.92 -5.61 7.50
N THR A 42 12.75 -4.82 6.45
CA THR A 42 12.06 -3.52 6.46
C THR A 42 10.78 -3.68 5.66
N PHE A 43 9.67 -3.18 6.17
CA PHE A 43 8.43 -3.02 5.43
C PHE A 43 7.96 -1.58 5.56
N PHE A 44 7.56 -0.97 4.45
CA PHE A 44 7.09 0.40 4.43
C PHE A 44 5.84 0.57 3.57
N VAL A 45 5.08 1.62 3.88
CA VAL A 45 3.92 2.04 3.12
C VAL A 45 4.04 3.51 2.81
N ASN A 46 4.02 3.84 1.52
CA ASN A 46 3.95 5.21 1.03
C ASN A 46 2.63 5.44 0.32
N SER A 47 2.05 6.64 0.42
CA SER A 47 0.78 6.94 -0.24
C SER A 47 0.76 8.28 -0.94
N TRP A 48 -0.04 8.37 -1.99
CA TRP A 48 -0.23 9.60 -2.75
C TRP A 48 -1.63 9.65 -3.37
N LYS A 49 -2.00 10.82 -3.89
CA LYS A 49 -3.31 11.02 -4.53
C LYS A 49 -3.41 10.27 -5.85
N ALA A 50 -4.51 9.55 -6.03
CA ALA A 50 -4.83 8.86 -7.27
C ALA A 50 -6.34 8.75 -7.47
N GLU A 51 -6.77 8.42 -8.68
CA GLU A 51 -8.12 7.88 -8.94
C GLU A 51 -8.04 6.39 -9.24
N CYS A 52 -9.08 5.65 -8.86
CA CYS A 52 -9.23 4.26 -9.27
C CYS A 52 -10.04 4.19 -10.55
N GLN A 53 -9.44 3.62 -11.59
CA GLN A 53 -10.08 3.34 -12.87
C GLN A 53 -10.53 1.87 -12.90
N ASP A 54 -11.82 1.69 -13.17
CA ASP A 54 -12.47 0.38 -13.37
C ASP A 54 -12.28 -0.64 -12.23
N GLY A 55 -11.97 -0.16 -11.02
CA GLY A 55 -11.74 -1.03 -9.86
C GLY A 55 -10.53 -1.93 -10.02
N LYS A 56 -9.55 -1.55 -10.84
CA LYS A 56 -8.37 -2.37 -11.17
C LYS A 56 -7.10 -1.57 -11.35
N LEU A 57 -7.19 -0.38 -11.92
CA LEU A 57 -6.03 0.47 -12.14
C LEU A 57 -6.08 1.67 -11.21
N TYR A 58 -4.93 2.16 -10.78
CA TYR A 58 -4.81 3.50 -10.22
C TYR A 58 -4.15 4.44 -11.21
N ARG A 59 -4.55 5.71 -11.16
CA ARG A 59 -3.95 6.77 -11.97
C ARG A 59 -3.50 7.86 -11.03
N THR A 60 -2.18 8.00 -10.89
CA THR A 60 -1.54 8.99 -10.03
C THR A 60 -1.85 10.39 -10.52
N TYR A 61 -2.26 11.30 -9.62
CA TYR A 61 -2.22 12.73 -9.93
C TYR A 61 -0.76 13.19 -9.84
N GLN A 62 -0.17 13.53 -10.99
CA GLN A 62 1.19 14.02 -11.09
C GLN A 62 1.20 15.51 -11.42
N ASP A 63 2.21 16.20 -10.92
CA ASP A 63 2.52 17.55 -11.41
C ASP A 63 3.28 17.51 -12.74
N LYS A 64 3.58 18.69 -13.30
CA LYS A 64 4.25 18.83 -14.60
C LYS A 64 5.70 18.35 -14.62
N ILE A 65 6.31 18.08 -13.47
CA ILE A 65 7.68 17.54 -13.37
C ILE A 65 7.70 16.04 -13.06
N GLY A 66 6.52 15.42 -12.93
CA GLY A 66 6.35 13.97 -12.75
C GLY A 66 6.19 13.52 -11.30
N GLU A 67 6.13 14.46 -10.34
CA GLU A 67 6.04 14.11 -8.93
C GLU A 67 4.59 13.79 -8.52
N PRO A 68 4.36 12.74 -7.71
CA PRO A 68 3.04 12.40 -7.22
C PRO A 68 2.54 13.44 -6.21
N GLN A 69 1.29 13.88 -6.38
CA GLN A 69 0.69 14.85 -5.48
C GLN A 69 0.29 14.24 -4.15
N GLY A 70 0.63 14.94 -3.07
CA GLY A 70 0.25 14.53 -1.72
C GLY A 70 0.94 13.26 -1.25
N TYR A 71 2.15 13.00 -1.74
CA TYR A 71 3.04 11.95 -1.26
C TYR A 71 3.20 12.01 0.26
N ASN A 72 3.18 10.83 0.90
CA ASN A 72 3.41 10.65 2.32
C ASN A 72 4.13 9.32 2.57
N GLU A 73 4.98 9.29 3.59
CA GLU A 73 5.56 8.08 4.17
C GLU A 73 4.68 7.71 5.37
N ASP A 74 3.78 6.74 5.19
CA ASP A 74 2.74 6.43 6.20
C ASP A 74 3.21 5.45 7.26
N LEU A 75 4.12 4.54 6.89
CA LEU A 75 4.65 3.51 7.78
C LEU A 75 6.05 3.10 7.34
N GLU A 76 6.95 2.92 8.30
CA GLU A 76 8.19 2.19 8.13
C GLU A 76 8.44 1.38 9.40
N ILE A 77 8.57 0.07 9.26
CA ILE A 77 8.76 -0.87 10.37
C ILE A 77 9.89 -1.85 10.05
N HIS A 78 10.64 -2.23 11.08
CA HIS A 78 11.80 -3.09 10.95
C HIS A 78 11.76 -4.23 11.96
N GLY A 79 12.27 -5.39 11.58
CA GLY A 79 12.32 -6.54 12.46
C GLY A 79 12.86 -7.79 11.79
N THR A 80 13.13 -8.81 12.61
CA THR A 80 13.56 -10.14 12.15
C THR A 80 12.40 -11.15 12.13
N ASP A 81 11.21 -10.73 12.56
CA ASP A 81 9.99 -11.54 12.66
C ASP A 81 8.91 -10.97 11.74
N MET A 82 8.67 -11.65 10.63
CA MET A 82 7.69 -11.21 9.63
C MET A 82 6.26 -11.20 10.16
N GLU A 83 5.90 -12.10 11.09
CA GLU A 83 4.56 -12.09 11.68
C GLU A 83 4.35 -10.86 12.56
N MET A 84 5.41 -10.41 13.24
CA MET A 84 5.39 -9.15 14.00
C MET A 84 5.23 -7.94 13.07
N LEU A 85 5.94 -7.91 11.94
CA LEU A 85 5.81 -6.83 10.96
C LEU A 85 4.41 -6.80 10.34
N LYS A 86 3.88 -7.96 9.98
CA LYS A 86 2.51 -8.11 9.48
C LYS A 86 1.49 -7.54 10.46
N LYS A 87 1.61 -7.91 11.74
CA LYS A 87 0.73 -7.41 12.79
C LYS A 87 0.80 -5.88 12.90
N GLN A 88 2.00 -5.31 12.89
CA GLN A 88 2.18 -3.86 12.96
C GLN A 88 1.52 -3.14 11.78
N PHE A 89 1.67 -3.65 10.56
CA PHE A 89 0.96 -3.12 9.38
C PHE A 89 -0.57 -3.19 9.54
N LEU A 90 -1.11 -4.34 9.96
CA LEU A 90 -2.55 -4.55 10.10
C LEU A 90 -3.20 -3.67 11.18
N GLU A 91 -2.44 -3.28 12.20
CA GLU A 91 -2.88 -2.44 13.30
C GLU A 91 -2.62 -0.94 13.06
N ALA A 92 -1.71 -0.58 12.15
CA ALA A 92 -1.32 0.80 11.90
C ALA A 92 -2.48 1.63 11.30
N PRO A 93 -2.76 2.85 11.83
CA PRO A 93 -3.88 3.69 11.40
C PRO A 93 -3.56 4.51 10.13
N ILE A 94 -3.05 3.85 9.08
CA ILE A 94 -2.52 4.52 7.88
C ILE A 94 -3.60 4.89 6.84
N PHE A 95 -4.75 4.23 6.85
CA PHE A 95 -5.82 4.46 5.87
C PHE A 95 -6.76 5.57 6.35
N ALA A 96 -6.37 6.84 6.14
CA ALA A 96 -7.09 8.01 6.64
C ALA A 96 -7.37 7.94 8.17
N GLY A 97 -6.36 7.51 8.94
CA GLY A 97 -6.46 7.33 10.40
C GLY A 97 -7.11 6.02 10.84
N LYS A 98 -7.39 5.10 9.91
CA LYS A 98 -7.99 3.78 10.18
C LYS A 98 -7.01 2.66 9.89
N SER A 99 -7.16 1.55 10.59
CA SER A 99 -6.37 0.34 10.35
C SER A 99 -6.89 -0.47 9.16
N PHE A 100 -6.08 -1.41 8.67
CA PHE A 100 -6.44 -2.30 7.57
C PHE A 100 -7.81 -2.95 7.78
N TRP A 101 -8.05 -3.54 8.95
CA TRP A 101 -9.30 -4.23 9.27
C TRP A 101 -10.53 -3.33 9.29
N GLN A 102 -10.35 -2.04 9.57
CA GLN A 102 -11.45 -1.07 9.57
C GLN A 102 -11.87 -0.66 8.16
N VAL A 103 -10.97 -0.76 7.18
CA VAL A 103 -11.22 -0.36 5.78
C VAL A 103 -11.22 -1.54 4.81
N GLU A 104 -10.95 -2.75 5.29
CA GLU A 104 -10.71 -3.97 4.51
C GLU A 104 -11.71 -4.18 3.37
N LYS A 105 -13.00 -3.92 3.63
CA LYS A 105 -14.09 -4.11 2.66
C LYS A 105 -14.15 -3.07 1.54
N ASP A 106 -13.48 -1.96 1.74
CA ASP A 106 -13.42 -0.84 0.80
C ASP A 106 -12.09 -0.79 0.04
N LEU A 107 -11.08 -1.55 0.49
CA LEU A 107 -9.78 -1.66 -0.16
C LEU A 107 -9.91 -2.33 -1.53
N ILE A 108 -9.23 -1.76 -2.52
CA ILE A 108 -9.12 -2.29 -3.87
C ILE A 108 -7.64 -2.61 -4.12
N TRP A 109 -7.32 -3.83 -4.55
CA TRP A 109 -5.98 -4.14 -5.05
C TRP A 109 -5.90 -3.64 -6.48
N VAL A 110 -4.93 -2.76 -6.75
CA VAL A 110 -4.83 -2.06 -8.03
C VAL A 110 -3.44 -2.24 -8.65
N ASP A 111 -3.42 -2.29 -9.98
CA ASP A 111 -2.21 -2.16 -10.80
C ASP A 111 -2.04 -0.71 -11.28
N GLU A 112 -0.85 -0.37 -11.76
CA GLU A 112 -0.56 0.97 -12.27
C GLU A 112 -1.23 1.22 -13.65
N GLY A 113 -1.85 2.38 -13.79
CA GLY A 113 -2.36 2.91 -15.05
C GLY A 113 -1.74 4.26 -15.41
N GLU A 114 -2.16 4.80 -16.57
CA GLU A 114 -1.63 6.07 -17.08
C GLU A 114 -1.90 7.24 -16.11
N PRO A 115 -0.86 8.01 -15.72
CA PRO A 115 -1.02 9.10 -14.76
C PRO A 115 -1.85 10.26 -15.30
N LEU A 116 -2.33 11.09 -14.39
CA LEU A 116 -3.06 12.32 -14.63
C LEU A 116 -2.15 13.51 -14.39
N ILE A 117 -1.69 14.13 -15.47
CA ILE A 117 -0.87 15.34 -15.39
C ILE A 117 -1.79 16.53 -15.13
N THR A 118 -1.52 17.26 -14.06
CA THR A 118 -2.33 18.42 -13.62
C THR A 118 -1.49 19.68 -13.38
#